data_AF-A0AAU4NZM8-F1
#
_entry.id   AF-A0AAU4NZM8-F1
#
_cell.length_a   1.000
_cell.length_b   1.000
_cell.length_c   1.000
_cell.angle_alpha   90.00
_cell.angle_beta   90.00
_cell.angle_gamma   90.00
#
_symmetry.space_group_name_H-M   'P 1'
#
loop_
_entity.id
_entity.type
_entity.pdbx_description
1 polymer ?
#
loop_
_entity_poly.entity_id
_entity_poly.type
_entity_poly.pdbx_seq_one_letter_code
_entity_poly.pdbx_strand_id
1 'polypeptide(L)'
;MSVDDKRRSALAKIFADDASALANESYDTDPAYRAALEDAESLHEILDKLVKLRKALGLTQKDIAERLGVRQPTVSSFENESSDPRLSTLQRYARAVEGQITFRLEMPAHCDWITTPDRAQYSGGSSAAHSAAVKTADDVFISRWATADSNQKQYGLAS
;
A
#
# COMPACT_ATOMS: atom_id res chain seq x y z
N MET A 1 -14.67 30.44 -27.23
CA MET A 1 -13.62 29.65 -26.55
C MET A 1 -12.49 30.58 -26.17
N SER A 2 -12.22 30.70 -24.87
CA SER A 2 -11.18 31.57 -24.31
C SER A 2 -9.78 31.14 -24.77
N VAL A 3 -8.82 32.06 -24.79
CA VAL A 3 -7.43 31.80 -25.17
C VAL A 3 -6.78 30.73 -24.27
N ASP A 4 -7.21 30.64 -23.01
CA ASP A 4 -6.73 29.65 -22.04
C ASP A 4 -7.25 28.23 -22.31
N ASP A 5 -8.49 28.10 -22.83
CA ASP A 5 -9.03 26.80 -23.26
C ASP A 5 -8.28 26.26 -24.48
N LYS A 6 -7.91 27.14 -25.41
CA LYS A 6 -7.13 26.76 -26.59
C LYS A 6 -5.72 26.32 -26.21
N ARG A 7 -5.08 26.99 -25.24
CA ARG A 7 -3.76 26.59 -24.71
C ARG A 7 -3.81 25.26 -23.97
N ARG A 8 -4.79 25.06 -23.09
CA ARG A 8 -5.00 23.77 -22.39
C ARG A 8 -5.27 22.62 -23.36
N SER A 9 -6.12 22.86 -24.37
CA SER A 9 -6.43 21.85 -25.39
C SER A 9 -5.24 21.54 -26.30
N ALA A 10 -4.42 22.55 -26.64
CA ALA A 10 -3.18 22.35 -27.39
C ALA A 10 -2.14 21.57 -26.59
N LEU A 11 -1.93 21.91 -25.32
CA LEU A 11 -1.03 21.18 -24.42
C LEU A 11 -1.50 19.73 -24.22
N ALA A 12 -2.80 19.50 -24.01
CA ALA A 12 -3.34 18.16 -23.88
C ALA A 12 -3.11 17.31 -25.14
N LYS A 13 -3.25 17.88 -26.34
CA LYS A 13 -2.98 17.15 -27.60
C LYS A 13 -1.50 16.86 -27.85
N ILE A 14 -0.60 17.70 -27.33
CA ILE A 14 0.85 17.53 -27.51
C ILE A 14 1.39 16.44 -26.57
N PHE A 15 0.87 16.34 -25.34
CA PHE A 15 1.39 15.44 -24.31
C PHE A 15 0.51 14.21 -24.04
N ALA A 16 -0.65 14.07 -24.71
CA ALA A 16 -1.55 12.93 -24.49
C ALA A 16 -0.92 11.59 -24.85
N ASP A 17 -0.11 11.52 -25.91
CA ASP A 17 0.49 10.26 -26.38
C ASP A 17 1.84 9.98 -25.67
N ASP A 18 2.70 10.98 -25.50
CA ASP A 18 4.03 10.81 -24.89
C ASP A 18 3.98 10.47 -23.39
N ALA A 19 3.03 11.02 -22.63
CA ALA A 19 2.94 10.76 -21.20
C ALA A 19 2.57 9.30 -20.90
N SER A 20 1.68 8.70 -21.72
CA SER A 20 1.29 7.30 -21.57
C SER A 20 2.39 6.34 -22.03
N ALA A 21 3.12 6.68 -23.11
CA ALA A 21 4.23 5.90 -23.62
C ALA A 21 5.43 5.90 -22.64
N LEU A 22 5.80 7.07 -22.10
CA LEU A 22 6.88 7.20 -21.11
C LEU A 22 6.53 6.53 -19.78
N ALA A 23 5.26 6.58 -19.37
CA ALA A 23 4.79 5.88 -18.18
C ALA A 23 4.88 4.35 -18.35
N ASN A 24 4.47 3.81 -19.50
CA ASN A 24 4.57 2.37 -19.79
C ASN A 24 6.02 1.90 -19.92
N GLU A 25 6.90 2.66 -20.58
CA GLU A 25 8.32 2.31 -20.71
C GLU A 25 9.03 2.29 -19.34
N SER A 26 8.72 3.27 -18.48
CA SER A 26 9.27 3.33 -17.11
C SER A 26 8.71 2.20 -16.22
N TYR A 27 7.45 1.83 -16.42
CA TYR A 27 6.79 0.73 -15.68
C TYR A 27 7.46 -0.63 -15.91
N ASP A 28 7.81 -0.95 -17.16
CA ASP A 28 8.45 -2.23 -17.48
C ASP A 28 9.92 -2.28 -17.05
N THR A 29 10.63 -1.15 -17.16
CA THR A 29 12.10 -1.11 -17.02
C THR A 29 12.59 -0.86 -15.60
N ASP A 30 11.81 -0.21 -14.75
CA ASP A 30 12.19 0.14 -13.37
C ASP A 30 11.27 -0.55 -12.34
N PRO A 31 11.72 -1.67 -11.73
CA PRO A 31 10.96 -2.36 -10.68
C PRO A 31 10.63 -1.49 -9.46
N ALA A 32 11.48 -0.51 -9.12
CA ALA A 32 11.22 0.38 -7.99
C ALA A 32 10.13 1.40 -8.32
N TYR A 33 10.13 1.93 -9.54
CA TYR A 33 9.04 2.78 -10.04
C TYR A 33 7.70 2.00 -10.08
N ARG A 34 7.72 0.78 -10.61
CA ARG A 34 6.54 -0.10 -10.63
C ARG A 34 5.98 -0.35 -9.24
N ALA A 35 6.81 -0.75 -8.27
CA ALA A 35 6.35 -0.97 -6.90
C ALA A 35 5.76 0.29 -6.25
N ALA A 36 6.39 1.46 -6.46
CA ALA A 36 5.86 2.72 -5.94
C ALA A 36 4.51 3.10 -6.57
N LEU A 37 4.32 2.80 -7.87
CA LEU A 37 3.04 3.01 -8.55
C LEU A 37 1.96 2.06 -7.99
N GLU A 38 2.27 0.78 -7.85
CA GLU A 38 1.37 -0.24 -7.30
C GLU A 38 0.93 0.11 -5.86
N ASP A 39 1.86 0.61 -5.03
CA ASP A 39 1.56 1.10 -3.68
C ASP A 39 0.62 2.31 -3.70
N ALA A 40 0.85 3.27 -4.60
CA ALA A 40 0.02 4.46 -4.75
C ALA A 40 -1.39 4.13 -5.25
N GLU A 41 -1.49 3.23 -6.25
CA GLU A 41 -2.77 2.73 -6.77
C GLU A 41 -3.56 2.00 -5.68
N SER A 42 -2.90 1.11 -4.93
CA SER A 42 -3.51 0.38 -3.83
C SER A 42 -4.07 1.32 -2.75
N LEU A 43 -3.34 2.38 -2.40
CA LEU A 43 -3.81 3.41 -1.47
C LEU A 43 -5.01 4.18 -2.03
N HIS A 44 -4.93 4.60 -3.29
CA HIS A 44 -6.01 5.33 -3.96
C HIS A 44 -7.31 4.50 -4.02
N GLU A 45 -7.22 3.21 -4.33
CA GLU A 45 -8.37 2.31 -4.31
C GLU A 45 -9.04 2.23 -2.94
N ILE A 46 -8.26 2.15 -1.86
CA ILE A 46 -8.80 2.10 -0.50
C ILE A 46 -9.52 3.41 -0.19
N LEU A 47 -8.92 4.56 -0.51
CA LEU A 47 -9.54 5.87 -0.30
C LEU A 47 -10.85 6.03 -1.06
N ASP A 48 -10.87 5.66 -2.34
CA ASP A 48 -12.08 5.73 -3.15
C ASP A 48 -13.19 4.81 -2.59
N LYS A 49 -12.85 3.59 -2.14
CA LYS A 49 -13.80 2.69 -1.46
C LYS A 49 -14.37 3.33 -0.18
N LEU A 50 -13.54 3.99 0.63
CA LEU A 50 -13.98 4.70 1.84
C LEU A 50 -14.93 5.87 1.52
N VAL A 51 -14.61 6.68 0.52
CA VAL A 51 -15.45 7.81 0.08
C VAL A 51 -16.76 7.32 -0.52
N LYS A 52 -16.74 6.25 -1.31
CA LYS A 52 -17.94 5.61 -1.86
C LYS A 52 -18.84 5.08 -0.75
N LEU A 53 -18.27 4.42 0.26
CA LEU A 53 -19.03 3.92 1.41
C LEU A 53 -19.67 5.06 2.21
N ARG A 54 -18.91 6.14 2.49
CA ARG A 54 -19.47 7.36 3.09
C ARG A 54 -20.69 7.86 2.33
N LYS A 55 -20.56 8.01 1.01
CA LYS A 55 -21.65 8.49 0.14
C LYS A 55 -22.84 7.54 0.16
N ALA A 56 -22.62 6.23 0.13
CA ALA A 56 -23.67 5.21 0.17
C ALA A 56 -24.46 5.24 1.50
N LEU A 57 -23.79 5.57 2.61
CA LEU A 57 -24.42 5.78 3.92
C LEU A 57 -25.12 7.15 4.05
N GLY A 58 -25.09 7.99 3.03
CA GLY A 58 -25.68 9.34 3.06
C GLY A 58 -24.95 10.32 3.98
N LEU A 59 -23.71 10.01 4.38
CA LEU A 59 -22.93 10.83 5.31
C LEU A 59 -22.22 11.96 4.56
N THR A 60 -22.26 13.17 5.12
CA THR A 60 -21.46 14.30 4.66
C THR A 60 -20.04 14.24 5.20
N GLN A 61 -19.12 15.01 4.61
CA GLN A 61 -17.77 15.17 5.18
C GLN A 61 -17.79 15.77 6.59
N LYS A 62 -18.81 16.57 6.92
CA LYS A 62 -19.01 17.13 8.25
C LYS A 62 -19.40 16.03 9.25
N ASP A 63 -20.28 15.13 8.87
CA ASP A 63 -20.68 14.00 9.73
C ASP A 63 -19.49 13.10 10.05
N ILE A 64 -18.63 12.83 9.07
CA ILE A 64 -17.38 12.09 9.31
C ILE A 64 -16.44 12.87 10.22
N ALA A 65 -16.33 14.19 10.04
CA ALA A 65 -15.48 15.03 10.88
C ALA A 65 -15.94 14.98 12.36
N GLU A 66 -17.26 15.02 12.58
CA GLU A 66 -17.88 14.88 13.90
C GLU A 66 -17.62 13.49 14.49
N ARG A 67 -17.85 12.40 13.74
CA ARG A 67 -17.56 11.02 14.17
C ARG A 67 -16.08 10.83 14.53
N LEU A 68 -15.18 11.51 13.83
CA LEU A 68 -13.74 11.43 14.05
C LEU A 68 -13.23 12.42 15.11
N GLY A 69 -14.02 13.39 15.55
CA GLY A 69 -13.57 14.47 16.43
C GLY A 69 -12.51 15.39 15.79
N VAL A 70 -12.60 15.63 14.48
CA VAL A 70 -11.70 16.50 13.72
C VAL A 70 -12.47 17.62 13.01
N ARG A 71 -11.76 18.55 12.36
CA ARG A 71 -12.40 19.62 11.58
C ARG A 71 -12.75 19.12 10.18
N GLN A 72 -13.83 19.62 9.58
CA GLN A 72 -14.23 19.24 8.22
C GLN A 72 -13.12 19.43 7.16
N PRO A 73 -12.27 20.48 7.19
CA PRO A 73 -11.15 20.59 6.26
C PRO A 73 -10.14 19.43 6.37
N THR A 74 -10.01 18.79 7.53
CA THR A 74 -9.20 17.59 7.70
C THR A 74 -9.78 16.41 6.91
N VAL A 75 -11.11 16.26 6.90
CA VAL A 75 -11.80 15.25 6.09
C VAL A 75 -11.72 15.59 4.61
N SER A 76 -11.90 16.86 4.22
CA SER A 76 -11.74 17.30 2.83
C SER A 76 -10.33 17.03 2.30
N SER A 77 -9.30 17.32 3.11
CA SER A 77 -7.90 17.02 2.77
C SER A 77 -7.66 15.51 2.64
N PHE A 78 -8.26 14.71 3.52
CA PHE A 78 -8.20 13.25 3.44
C PHE A 78 -8.88 12.68 2.19
N GLU A 79 -10.01 13.25 1.75
CA GLU A 79 -10.73 12.80 0.55
C GLU A 79 -10.15 13.36 -0.77
N ASN A 80 -9.03 14.09 -0.70
CA ASN A 80 -8.34 14.61 -1.88
C ASN A 80 -7.53 13.51 -2.57
N GLU A 81 -7.50 13.55 -3.89
CA GLU A 81 -6.79 12.62 -4.77
C GLU A 81 -5.27 12.62 -4.55
N SER A 82 -4.70 13.74 -4.09
CA SER A 82 -3.27 13.85 -3.76
C SER A 82 -2.95 13.58 -2.28
N SER A 83 -3.86 12.96 -1.52
CA SER A 83 -3.65 12.73 -0.09
C SER A 83 -2.79 11.47 0.16
N ASP A 84 -1.88 11.58 1.13
CA ASP A 84 -1.09 10.45 1.64
C ASP A 84 -1.37 10.26 3.15
N PRO A 85 -2.52 9.67 3.51
CA PRO A 85 -2.91 9.53 4.89
C PRO A 85 -2.18 8.37 5.57
N ARG A 86 -1.78 8.60 6.82
CA ARG A 86 -1.25 7.54 7.68
C ARG A 86 -2.24 6.39 7.82
N LEU A 87 -1.70 5.19 8.04
CA LEU A 87 -2.47 3.97 8.29
C LEU A 87 -3.53 4.12 9.39
N SER A 88 -3.16 4.78 10.49
CA SER A 88 -4.07 5.04 11.62
C SER A 88 -5.25 5.93 11.23
N THR A 89 -5.05 6.85 10.27
CA THR A 89 -6.11 7.70 9.74
C THR A 89 -7.08 6.91 8.88
N LEU A 90 -6.58 6.08 7.96
CA LEU A 90 -7.40 5.17 7.13
C LEU A 90 -8.29 4.28 8.02
N GLN A 91 -7.69 3.65 9.03
CA GLN A 91 -8.38 2.79 9.97
C GLN A 91 -9.45 3.50 10.80
N ARG A 92 -9.21 4.75 11.21
CA ARG A 92 -10.20 5.57 11.93
C ARG A 92 -11.34 5.98 11.00
N TYR A 93 -11.03 6.44 9.79
CA TYR A 93 -12.03 6.80 8.80
C TYR A 93 -12.93 5.59 8.47
N ALA A 94 -12.34 4.41 8.24
CA ALA A 94 -13.09 3.17 8.01
C ALA A 94 -14.12 2.91 9.11
N ARG A 95 -13.72 3.04 10.38
CA ARG A 95 -14.66 2.89 11.52
C ARG A 95 -15.76 3.96 11.51
N ALA A 96 -15.45 5.18 11.09
CA ALA A 96 -16.44 6.25 10.97
C ALA A 96 -17.48 5.98 9.87
N VAL A 97 -17.15 5.16 8.87
CA VAL A 97 -18.07 4.67 7.83
C VAL A 97 -18.53 3.22 8.08
N GLU A 98 -18.51 2.77 9.33
CA GLU A 98 -19.03 1.45 9.75
C GLU A 98 -18.32 0.25 9.07
N GLY A 99 -17.08 0.48 8.61
CA GLY A 99 -16.22 -0.51 7.99
C GLY A 99 -14.97 -0.83 8.82
N GLN A 100 -14.22 -1.81 8.33
CA GLN A 100 -12.94 -2.22 8.89
C GLN A 100 -11.95 -2.51 7.76
N ILE A 101 -10.72 -2.02 7.91
CA ILE A 101 -9.61 -2.36 7.02
C ILE A 101 -8.85 -3.53 7.64
N THR A 102 -8.62 -4.56 6.82
CA THR A 102 -7.76 -5.70 7.15
C THR A 102 -6.55 -5.66 6.23
N PHE A 103 -5.37 -5.91 6.79
CA PHE A 103 -4.13 -5.97 6.02
C PHE A 103 -3.78 -7.42 5.75
N ARG A 104 -3.38 -7.69 4.51
CA ARG A 104 -2.84 -8.97 4.07
C ARG A 104 -1.39 -8.73 3.66
N LEU A 105 -0.49 -9.50 4.23
CA LEU A 105 0.91 -9.53 3.81
C LEU A 105 1.09 -10.70 2.84
N GLU A 106 1.65 -10.40 1.68
CA GLU A 106 1.97 -11.40 0.66
C GLU A 106 3.48 -11.45 0.47
N MET A 107 4.02 -12.66 0.33
CA MET A 107 5.43 -12.88 0.03
C MET A 107 5.54 -13.44 -1.39
N PRO A 108 5.94 -12.62 -2.37
CA PRO A 108 6.11 -13.09 -3.73
C PRO A 108 7.32 -14.04 -3.81
N ALA A 109 7.33 -14.91 -4.83
CA ALA A 109 8.47 -15.79 -5.08
C ALA A 109 9.74 -15.03 -5.50
N HIS A 110 9.59 -13.79 -5.98
CA HIS A 110 10.65 -12.91 -6.42
C HIS A 110 10.33 -11.46 -6.02
N CYS A 111 11.29 -10.74 -5.45
CA CYS A 111 11.18 -9.30 -5.17
C CYS A 111 12.20 -8.56 -6.04
N ASP A 112 11.78 -8.07 -7.21
CA ASP A 112 12.63 -7.30 -8.13
C ASP A 112 12.78 -5.83 -7.73
N TRP A 113 11.87 -5.30 -6.92
CA TRP A 113 11.91 -3.93 -6.38
C TRP A 113 12.93 -3.71 -5.26
N ILE A 114 13.64 -4.75 -4.82
CA ILE A 114 14.78 -4.61 -3.92
C ILE A 114 16.05 -4.55 -4.75
N THR A 115 16.45 -3.35 -5.16
CA THR A 115 17.79 -3.11 -5.69
C THR A 115 18.76 -3.23 -4.52
N THR A 116 19.28 -4.43 -4.24
CA THR A 116 20.41 -4.53 -3.28
C THR A 116 21.56 -3.70 -3.84
N PRO A 117 21.97 -2.59 -3.19
CA PRO A 117 23.20 -1.93 -3.58
C PRO A 117 24.31 -2.92 -3.25
N ASP A 118 24.98 -3.41 -4.28
CA ASP A 118 26.20 -4.20 -4.22
C ASP A 118 26.28 -5.23 -3.07
N ARG A 119 25.90 -6.47 -3.39
CA ARG A 119 26.05 -7.67 -2.55
C ARG A 119 27.51 -7.91 -2.09
N ALA A 120 28.50 -7.15 -2.57
CA ALA A 120 29.90 -7.25 -2.13
C ALA A 120 30.18 -6.72 -0.71
N GLN A 121 29.32 -5.88 -0.12
CA GLN A 121 29.59 -5.33 1.22
C GLN A 121 29.22 -6.27 2.38
N TYR A 122 28.32 -7.23 2.15
CA TYR A 122 28.01 -8.30 3.09
C TYR A 122 28.73 -9.60 2.70
N SER A 123 30.06 -9.54 2.62
CA SER A 123 30.92 -10.75 2.57
C SER A 123 31.14 -11.31 3.99
N GLY A 124 30.03 -11.70 4.62
CA GLY A 124 30.02 -12.46 5.87
C GLY A 124 29.59 -13.90 5.65
N GLY A 125 30.45 -14.70 4.99
CA GLY A 125 30.45 -16.16 5.13
C GLY A 125 29.40 -17.00 4.38
N SER A 126 29.87 -17.60 3.29
CA SER A 126 29.44 -18.89 2.70
C SER A 126 28.10 -18.98 1.95
N SER A 127 28.26 -19.07 0.63
CA SER A 127 27.35 -19.70 -0.33
C SER A 127 27.40 -21.23 -0.19
N ALA A 128 26.24 -21.89 -0.12
CA ALA A 128 26.04 -23.23 -0.68
C ALA A 128 24.55 -23.53 -0.92
N ALA A 129 24.19 -23.62 -2.21
CA ALA A 129 23.14 -24.45 -2.81
C ALA A 129 21.90 -24.83 -1.97
N HIS A 130 20.73 -24.29 -2.34
CA HIS A 130 19.43 -24.96 -2.11
C HIS A 130 18.61 -24.96 -3.39
N SER A 131 19.07 -25.75 -4.37
CA SER A 131 18.18 -26.46 -5.30
C SER A 131 17.96 -27.85 -4.71
N ALA A 132 16.90 -28.05 -3.92
CA ALA A 132 16.36 -29.35 -3.55
C ALA A 132 15.02 -29.20 -2.79
N ALA A 133 13.96 -29.78 -3.37
CA ALA A 133 12.66 -30.18 -2.78
C ALA A 133 11.95 -29.21 -1.81
N VAL A 134 10.84 -28.63 -2.31
CA VAL A 134 9.81 -27.96 -1.51
C VAL A 134 9.34 -28.90 -0.39
N LYS A 135 9.63 -28.52 0.85
CA LYS A 135 8.87 -28.89 2.05
C LYS A 135 8.16 -27.63 2.52
N THR A 136 6.85 -27.72 2.71
CA THR A 136 5.96 -26.59 3.00
C THR A 136 6.39 -25.82 4.26
N ALA A 137 6.25 -24.50 4.20
CA ALA A 137 6.64 -23.56 5.25
C ALA A 137 5.84 -23.74 6.57
N ASP A 138 4.69 -24.42 6.51
CA ASP A 138 3.84 -24.66 7.68
C ASP A 138 4.46 -25.62 8.71
N ASP A 139 5.27 -26.60 8.30
CA ASP A 139 5.71 -27.68 9.22
C ASP A 139 6.95 -27.32 10.07
N VAL A 140 7.78 -26.39 9.61
CA VAL A 140 9.05 -26.04 10.30
C VAL A 140 8.84 -24.92 11.32
N PHE A 141 7.93 -23.99 11.04
CA PHE A 141 7.62 -22.89 11.97
C PHE A 141 6.81 -23.40 13.17
N ILE A 142 5.84 -24.29 12.95
CA ILE A 142 5.01 -24.88 14.01
C ILE A 142 5.83 -25.80 14.93
N SER A 143 6.73 -26.63 14.39
CA SER A 143 7.49 -27.59 15.21
C SER A 143 8.55 -26.94 16.12
N ARG A 144 9.19 -25.86 15.66
CA ARG A 144 10.23 -25.14 16.42
C ARG A 144 9.65 -24.18 17.47
N TRP A 145 8.44 -23.67 17.25
CA TRP A 145 7.74 -22.80 18.20
C TRP A 145 7.00 -23.60 19.30
N ALA A 146 6.55 -24.83 19.00
CA ALA A 146 5.91 -25.71 19.97
C ALA A 146 6.84 -26.28 21.05
N THR A 147 8.16 -26.32 20.82
CA THR A 147 9.16 -26.86 21.77
C THR A 147 9.84 -25.78 22.64
N ALA A 148 9.52 -24.49 22.43
CA ALA A 148 10.09 -23.39 23.18
C ALA A 148 9.14 -22.93 24.32
N ASP A 149 9.13 -23.67 25.44
CA ASP A 149 8.35 -23.37 26.66
C ASP A 149 8.57 -21.92 27.17
N SER A 150 9.76 -21.37 26.89
CA SER A 150 10.14 -20.00 27.30
C SER A 150 9.34 -18.89 26.60
N ASN A 151 8.89 -19.10 25.35
CA ASN A 151 8.12 -18.08 24.61
C ASN A 151 6.65 -18.02 25.07
N GLN A 152 6.07 -19.14 25.51
CA GLN A 152 4.65 -19.20 25.88
C GLN A 152 4.35 -18.49 27.22
N LYS A 153 5.31 -18.50 28.16
CA LYS A 153 5.18 -17.80 29.46
C LYS A 153 5.32 -16.29 29.35
N GLN A 154 6.11 -15.78 28.41
CA GLN A 154 6.29 -14.34 28.20
C GLN A 154 5.00 -13.63 27.77
N TYR A 155 4.07 -14.36 27.13
CA TYR A 155 2.78 -13.85 26.69
C TYR A 155 1.59 -14.30 27.56
N GLY A 156 1.84 -14.99 28.68
CA GLY A 156 0.81 -15.37 29.66
C GLY A 156 -0.23 -16.37 29.16
N LEU A 157 0.12 -17.18 28.15
CA LEU A 157 -0.80 -18.13 27.48
C LEU A 157 -0.71 -19.56 28.02
N ALA A 158 0.18 -19.83 28.98
CA ALA A 158 0.25 -21.08 29.72
C ALA A 158 0.15 -20.78 31.23
N SER A 159 -0.76 -21.48 31.92
CA SER A 159 -0.98 -21.40 33.38
C SER A 159 0.03 -22.24 34.15
#